data_AF-A0A958FGZ0-F1
#
_entry.id   AF-A0A958FGZ0-F1
#
_cell.length_a   1.000
_cell.length_b   1.000
_cell.length_c   1.000
_cell.angle_alpha   90.00
_cell.angle_beta   90.00
_cell.angle_gamma   90.00
#
_symmetry.space_group_name_H-M   'P 1'
#
loop_
_entity.id
_entity.type
_entity.pdbx_description
1 polymer ?
#
loop_
_entity_poly.entity_id
_entity_poly.type
_entity_poly.pdbx_seq_one_letter_code
_entity_poly.pdbx_strand_id
1 'polypeptide(L)' 'FGEMEVWALEAYGAAHTLQEVLTYKSDDVHGRTKVYESIVKGDNLPEAGRPESFNVLVKELQGLGLDIKVE' A
#
# COMPACT_ATOMS: atom_id res chain seq x y z
N PHE A 1 -6.58 -6.21 -8.93
CA PHE A 1 -5.91 -5.14 -9.70
C PHE A 1 -4.60 -5.73 -10.17
N GLY A 2 -4.40 -5.86 -11.47
CA GLY A 2 -3.21 -6.45 -12.07
C GLY A 2 -2.27 -5.39 -12.62
N GLU A 3 -1.17 -5.86 -13.20
CA GLU A 3 -0.10 -5.03 -13.74
C GLU A 3 -0.59 -4.09 -14.87
N MET A 4 -1.44 -4.59 -15.77
CA MET A 4 -1.97 -3.77 -16.87
C MET A 4 -2.89 -2.65 -16.38
N GLU A 5 -3.68 -2.87 -15.33
CA GLU A 5 -4.51 -1.80 -14.77
C GLU A 5 -3.68 -0.77 -14.00
N VAL A 6 -2.56 -1.17 -13.39
CA VAL A 6 -1.58 -0.24 -12.79
C VAL A 6 -1.01 0.68 -13.85
N TRP A 7 -0.51 0.12 -14.95
CA TRP A 7 0.03 0.93 -16.05
C TRP A 7 -0.98 1.92 -16.62
N ALA A 8 -2.25 1.51 -16.74
CA ALA A 8 -3.30 2.40 -17.19
C ALA A 8 -3.44 3.60 -16.24
N LEU A 9 -3.51 3.40 -14.92
CA LEU A 9 -3.61 4.49 -13.95
C LEU A 9 -2.36 5.38 -13.91
N GLU A 10 -1.18 4.79 -14.06
CA GLU A 10 0.07 5.53 -14.16
C GLU A 10 0.11 6.43 -15.40
N ALA A 11 -0.34 5.93 -16.56
CA ALA A 11 -0.42 6.71 -17.79
C ALA A 11 -1.38 7.90 -17.70
N TYR A 12 -2.45 7.77 -16.90
CA TYR A 12 -3.35 8.89 -16.60
C TYR A 12 -2.80 9.87 -15.54
N GLY A 13 -1.66 9.57 -14.92
CA GLY A 13 -1.10 10.37 -13.83
C GLY A 13 -1.94 10.30 -12.54
N ALA A 14 -2.75 9.25 -12.37
CA ALA A 14 -3.69 9.09 -11.26
C ALA A 14 -3.00 8.57 -9.98
N ALA A 15 -1.96 9.26 -9.51
CA ALA A 15 -1.10 8.81 -8.42
C ALA A 15 -1.86 8.54 -7.10
N HIS A 16 -2.81 9.40 -6.73
CA HIS A 16 -3.61 9.22 -5.50
C HIS A 16 -4.53 8.01 -5.58
N THR A 17 -5.19 7.80 -6.74
CA THR A 17 -6.05 6.64 -6.95
C THR A 17 -5.24 5.35 -6.95
N LEU A 18 -4.07 5.37 -7.59
CA LEU A 18 -3.16 4.22 -7.61
C LEU A 18 -2.67 3.88 -6.19
N GLN A 19 -2.24 4.88 -5.43
CA GLN A 19 -1.85 4.71 -4.03
C GLN A 19 -2.99 4.11 -3.20
N GLU A 20 -4.21 4.64 -3.34
CA GLU A 20 -5.38 4.15 -2.59
C GLU A 20 -5.69 2.67 -2.90
N VAL A 21 -5.64 2.30 -4.18
CA VAL A 21 -5.92 0.93 -4.64
C VAL A 21 -4.86 -0.06 -4.16
N LEU A 22 -3.58 0.33 -4.17
CA LEU A 22 -2.45 -0.54 -3.83
C LEU A 22 -2.07 -0.56 -2.32
N THR A 23 -2.54 0.41 -1.54
CA THR A 23 -2.25 0.50 -0.09
C THR A 23 -3.51 0.33 0.75
N TYR A 24 -4.29 1.40 0.97
CA TYR A 24 -5.43 1.44 1.88
C TYR A 24 -6.47 0.34 1.62
N LYS A 25 -6.74 0.02 0.35
CA LYS A 25 -7.77 -0.98 0.00
C LYS A 25 -7.24 -2.41 0.03
N SER A 26 -6.03 -2.65 -0.48
CA SER A 26 -5.49 -4.00 -0.65
C SER A 26 -4.74 -4.51 0.58
N ASP A 27 -3.73 -3.77 1.05
CA ASP A 27 -2.57 -4.42 1.69
C ASP A 27 -2.06 -3.74 2.97
N ASP A 28 -2.47 -2.50 3.25
CA ASP A 28 -2.21 -1.86 4.54
C ASP A 28 -3.25 -2.30 5.58
N VAL A 29 -2.95 -3.37 6.31
CA VAL A 29 -3.89 -3.99 7.27
C VAL A 29 -4.28 -3.03 8.40
N HIS A 30 -3.32 -2.28 8.95
CA HIS A 30 -3.58 -1.31 10.02
C HIS A 30 -4.23 -0.03 9.49
N GLY A 31 -3.77 0.46 8.34
CA GLY A 31 -4.28 1.66 7.70
C GLY A 31 -5.72 1.49 7.22
N ARG A 32 -6.09 0.31 6.71
CA ARG A 32 -7.46 0.04 6.22
C ARG A 32 -8.53 0.25 7.29
N THR A 33 -8.29 -0.21 8.52
CA THR A 33 -9.24 0.00 9.63
C THR A 33 -9.37 1.48 9.99
N LYS A 34 -8.25 2.21 10.04
CA LYS A 34 -8.24 3.66 10.33
C LYS A 34 -8.94 4.46 9.23
N VAL A 35 -8.73 4.11 7.96
CA VAL A 35 -9.43 4.68 6.82
C VAL A 35 -10.93 4.45 6.94
N TYR A 36 -11.35 3.22 7.27
CA TYR A 36 -12.76 2.91 7.47
C TYR A 36 -13.38 3.75 8.58
N GLU A 37 -12.71 3.85 9.74
CA GLU A 37 -13.18 4.72 10.83
C GLU A 37 -13.27 6.19 10.43
N SER A 38 -12.29 6.70 9.69
CA SER A 38 -12.26 8.09 9.24
C SER A 38 -13.42 8.39 8.27
N ILE A 39 -13.72 7.46 7.36
CA ILE A 39 -14.88 7.55 6.46
C ILE A 39 -16.19 7.60 7.25
N VAL A 40 -16.34 6.74 8.27
CA VAL A 40 -17.56 6.71 9.11
C VAL A 40 -17.71 7.99 9.94
N LYS A 41 -16.61 8.55 10.42
CA LYS A 41 -16.58 9.79 11.23
C LYS A 41 -16.66 11.06 10.39
N GLY A 42 -16.41 10.98 9.09
CA GLY A 42 -16.30 12.15 8.20
C GLY A 42 -14.99 12.93 8.37
N ASP A 43 -13.97 12.28 8.93
CA ASP A 43 -12.65 12.86 9.15
C ASP A 43 -11.77 12.74 7.89
N ASN A 44 -10.69 13.52 7.83
CA ASN A 44 -9.69 13.37 6.78
C ASN A 44 -9.03 11.99 6.83
N LEU A 45 -8.71 11.46 5.66
CA LEU A 45 -8.03 10.17 5.55
C LEU A 45 -6.63 10.25 6.19
N PRO A 46 -6.21 9.23 6.96
CA PRO A 46 -4.84 9.13 7.46
C PRO A 46 -3.87 8.92 6.29
N GLU A 47 -2.57 9.16 6.50
CA GLU A 47 -1.54 8.85 5.50
C GLU A 47 -1.35 7.34 5.27
N ALA A 48 -0.92 6.97 4.06
CA ALA A 48 -0.75 5.59 3.63
C ALA A 48 0.48 4.98 4.26
N GLY A 49 0.32 3.80 4.86
CA GLY A 49 1.44 3.01 5.35
C GLY A 49 2.15 2.24 4.25
N ARG A 50 3.20 1.52 4.64
CA ARG A 50 3.87 0.55 3.77
C ARG A 50 3.00 -0.71 3.64
N PRO A 51 2.81 -1.26 2.43
CA PRO A 51 2.13 -2.54 2.22
C PRO A 51 2.81 -3.70 2.97
N GLU A 52 2.03 -4.63 3.51
CA GLU A 52 2.58 -5.81 4.18
C GLU A 52 3.30 -6.76 3.20
N SER A 53 2.89 -6.81 1.94
CA SER A 53 3.58 -7.55 0.87
C SER A 53 5.05 -7.13 0.72
N PHE A 54 5.37 -5.85 0.93
CA PHE A 54 6.75 -5.37 0.92
C PHE A 54 7.54 -5.89 2.13
N ASN A 55 6.91 -5.92 3.32
CA ASN A 55 7.55 -6.49 4.51
C ASN A 55 7.83 -7.99 4.33
N VAL A 56 6.89 -8.73 3.72
CA VAL A 56 7.07 -10.15 3.39
C VAL A 56 8.25 -10.33 2.43
N LEU A 57 8.32 -9.54 1.36
CA LEU A 57 9.44 -9.58 0.40
C LEU A 57 10.79 -9.36 1.10
N VAL A 58 10.88 -8.37 1.99
CA VAL A 58 12.12 -8.10 2.75
C VAL A 58 12.49 -9.32 3.62
N LYS A 59 11.50 -9.97 4.25
CA LYS A 59 11.73 -11.16 5.08
C LYS A 59 12.16 -12.37 4.26
N GLU A 60 11.59 -12.55 3.07
CA GLU A 60 11.98 -13.62 2.15
C GLU A 60 13.43 -13.47 1.70
N LEU A 61 13.84 -12.25 1.35
CA LEU A 61 15.23 -11.95 0.97
C LEU A 61 16.21 -12.11 2.15
N GLN A 62 15.80 -11.70 3.36
CA GLN A 62 16.57 -11.95 4.59
C GLN A 62 16.71 -13.45 4.89
N GLY A 63 15.69 -14.26 4.57
CA GLY A 63 15.74 -15.72 4.65
C GLY A 63 16.79 -16.36 3.74
N LEU A 64 17.18 -15.68 2.65
CA LEU A 64 18.27 -16.09 1.77
C LEU A 64 19.66 -15.66 2.26
N GLY A 65 19.75 -15.00 3.42
CA GLY A 65 21.01 -14.49 3.97
C GLY A 65 21.44 -13.13 3.42
N LEU A 66 20.54 -12.40 2.75
CA LEU A 66 20.79 -11.03 2.29
C LEU A 66 20.48 -10.03 3.41
N ASP A 67 21.42 -9.14 3.76
CA ASP A 67 21.17 -8.04 4.70
C ASP A 67 20.47 -6.88 3.97
N ILE A 68 19.14 -6.86 4.04
CA ILE A 68 18.32 -5.78 3.49
C ILE A 68 17.75 -4.95 4.64
N LYS A 69 17.97 -3.64 4.58
CA LYS A 69 17.47 -2.65 5.53
C LYS A 69 16.62 -1.62 4.78
N VAL A 70 15.50 -1.26 5.39
CA VAL A 70 14.59 -0.21 4.90
C VAL A 70 14.86 1.00 5.78
N GLU A 71 15.42 2.06 5.20
CA GLU A 71 15.61 3.36 5.86
C GLU A 71 14.30 4.16 5.96
#